data_AF-A0A3G9JBF0-F1
#
_entry.id   AF-A0A3G9JBF0-F1
#
_cell.length_a   1.000
_cell.length_b   1.000
_cell.length_c   1.000
_cell.angle_alpha   90.00
_cell.angle_beta   90.00
_cell.angle_gamma   90.00
#
_symmetry.space_group_name_H-M   'P 1'
#
loop_
_entity.id
_entity.type
_entity.pdbx_description
1 polymer ?
#
loop_
_entity_poly.entity_id
_entity_poly.type
_entity_poly.pdbx_seq_one_letter_code
_entity_poly.pdbx_strand_id
1 'polypeptide(L)'
;MELFTKTDIAEMNKSKTNQYFVPAELFDGMQYKLVRLEVKWAYVACLNVMLKNAQYNHENQAFIKDDSPAIIESLKALANKKVDREKIAGYFNELEENELIEHQGRDIYLRRIVDIF
;
A
#
# COMPACT_ATOMS: atom_id res chain seq x y z
N MET A 1 -12.26 0.41 7.62
CA MET A 1 -11.18 1.33 7.17
C MET A 1 -11.62 1.96 5.86
N GLU A 2 -11.36 3.24 5.64
CA GLU A 2 -11.74 3.96 4.41
C GLU A 2 -10.69 3.77 3.31
N LEU A 3 -11.09 3.83 2.04
CA LEU A 3 -10.15 3.78 0.91
C LEU A 3 -9.49 5.15 0.68
N PHE A 4 -8.25 5.16 0.20
CA PHE A 4 -7.60 6.41 -0.17
C PHE A 4 -8.37 7.11 -1.30
N THR A 5 -8.56 8.42 -1.19
CA THR A 5 -9.13 9.25 -2.26
C THR A 5 -8.08 10.13 -2.91
N LYS A 6 -8.42 10.73 -4.05
CA LYS A 6 -7.60 11.74 -4.72
C LYS A 6 -7.18 12.88 -3.79
N THR A 7 -8.05 13.29 -2.87
CA THR A 7 -7.76 14.36 -1.92
C THR A 7 -6.71 13.91 -0.91
N ASP A 8 -6.84 12.71 -0.34
CA ASP A 8 -5.84 12.15 0.58
C ASP A 8 -4.46 12.06 -0.10
N ILE A 9 -4.41 11.52 -1.32
CA ILE A 9 -3.16 11.41 -2.08
C ILE A 9 -2.54 12.79 -2.34
N ALA A 10 -3.36 13.80 -2.63
CA ALA A 10 -2.88 15.17 -2.85
C ALA A 10 -2.36 15.82 -1.55
N GLU A 11 -3.03 15.62 -0.42
CA GLU A 11 -2.59 16.12 0.88
C GLU A 11 -1.30 15.45 1.33
N MET A 12 -1.21 14.12 1.22
CA MET A 12 0.00 13.36 1.53
C MET A 12 1.17 13.74 0.62
N ASN A 13 0.91 14.02 -0.65
CA ASN A 13 1.94 14.53 -1.57
C ASN A 13 2.38 15.97 -1.25
N LYS A 14 1.50 16.82 -0.70
CA LYS A 14 1.91 18.16 -0.24
C LYS A 14 2.82 18.09 0.98
N SER A 15 2.62 17.11 1.85
CA SER A 15 3.46 16.85 3.02
C SER A 15 4.74 16.07 2.70
N LYS A 16 4.99 15.68 1.43
CA LYS A 16 6.16 14.88 1.08
C LYS A 16 7.46 15.67 1.22
N THR A 17 8.30 15.21 2.14
CA THR A 17 9.72 15.55 2.20
C THR A 17 10.53 14.41 1.59
N ASN A 18 10.44 14.17 0.27
CA ASN A 18 11.27 13.23 -0.52
C ASN A 18 11.48 11.78 0.00
N GLN A 19 10.81 11.37 1.07
CA GLN A 19 10.97 10.11 1.79
C GLN A 19 9.75 9.20 1.59
N TYR A 20 9.95 7.90 1.77
CA TYR A 20 8.88 6.91 1.72
C TYR A 20 7.87 7.16 2.84
N PHE A 21 6.57 7.12 2.53
CA PHE A 21 5.54 7.19 3.55
C PHE A 21 5.39 5.82 4.23
N VAL A 22 5.57 5.78 5.55
CA VAL A 22 5.50 4.56 6.37
C VAL A 22 4.53 4.81 7.54
N PRO A 23 3.35 4.16 7.56
CA PRO A 23 2.41 4.32 8.67
C PRO A 23 2.97 3.64 9.92
N ALA A 24 3.24 4.40 11.00
CA ALA A 24 3.77 3.85 12.24
C ALA A 24 2.81 2.81 12.86
N GLU A 25 1.50 3.08 12.80
CA GLU A 25 0.47 2.17 13.30
C GLU A 25 0.50 0.80 12.62
N LEU A 26 0.95 0.68 11.37
CA LEU A 26 1.13 -0.61 10.72
C LEU A 26 2.18 -1.47 11.45
N PHE A 27 3.21 -0.86 12.02
CA PHE A 27 4.32 -1.54 12.68
C PHE A 27 4.10 -1.69 14.18
N ASP A 28 3.64 -0.64 14.85
CA ASP A 28 3.45 -0.57 16.31
C ASP A 28 2.03 -0.90 16.78
N GLY A 29 1.03 -0.83 15.89
CA GLY A 29 -0.37 -1.07 16.23
C GLY A 29 -0.65 -2.52 16.60
N MET A 30 -1.36 -2.73 17.71
CA MET A 30 -1.75 -4.07 18.17
C MET A 30 -2.58 -4.84 17.13
N GLN A 31 -3.40 -4.13 16.34
CA GLN A 31 -4.23 -4.71 15.28
C GLN A 31 -3.41 -5.39 14.16
N TYR A 32 -2.17 -4.94 13.92
CA TYR A 32 -1.29 -5.51 12.88
C TYR A 32 -0.10 -6.27 13.48
N LYS A 33 -0.14 -6.62 14.77
CA LYS A 33 0.96 -7.31 15.45
C LYS A 33 1.23 -8.69 14.86
N LEU A 34 0.20 -9.37 14.37
CA LEU A 34 0.30 -10.70 13.75
C LEU A 34 0.67 -10.63 12.26
N VAL A 35 0.57 -9.46 11.63
CA VAL A 35 0.94 -9.26 10.22
C VAL A 35 2.45 -9.39 10.08
N ARG A 36 2.89 -10.23 9.15
CA ARG A 36 4.31 -10.43 8.88
C ARG A 36 4.96 -9.13 8.40
N LEU A 37 6.21 -8.92 8.80
CA LEU A 37 6.97 -7.72 8.42
C LEU A 37 7.02 -7.53 6.88
N GLU A 38 7.13 -8.62 6.13
CA GLU A 38 7.16 -8.59 4.65
C GLU A 38 5.84 -8.07 4.06
N VAL A 39 4.70 -8.45 4.66
CA VAL A 39 3.35 -8.00 4.27
C VAL A 39 3.18 -6.51 4.63
N LYS A 40 3.69 -6.08 5.78
CA LYS A 40 3.72 -4.65 6.14
C LYS A 40 4.50 -3.84 5.11
N TRP A 41 5.68 -4.32 4.70
CA TRP A 41 6.46 -3.68 3.63
C TRP A 41 5.75 -3.69 2.29
N ALA A 42 4.96 -4.73 1.98
CA ALA A 42 4.13 -4.78 0.78
C ALA A 42 3.08 -3.67 0.77
N TYR A 43 2.39 -3.44 1.89
CA TYR A 43 1.49 -2.30 2.03
C TYR A 43 2.20 -0.96 1.80
N VAL A 44 3.35 -0.76 2.46
CA VAL A 44 4.16 0.46 2.32
C VAL A 44 4.59 0.67 0.86
N ALA A 45 5.03 -0.38 0.18
CA ALA A 45 5.39 -0.32 -1.23
C ALA A 45 4.20 0.12 -2.09
N CYS A 46 3.05 -0.51 -1.91
CA CYS A 46 1.82 -0.18 -2.63
C CYS A 46 1.38 1.26 -2.38
N LEU A 47 1.45 1.72 -1.14
CA LEU A 47 1.12 3.10 -0.76
C LEU A 47 2.05 4.10 -1.43
N ASN A 48 3.36 3.84 -1.46
CA ASN A 48 4.31 4.73 -2.12
C ASN A 48 4.14 4.75 -3.64
N VAL A 49 3.80 3.62 -4.25
CA VAL A 49 3.44 3.55 -5.67
C VAL A 49 2.14 4.29 -5.94
N MET A 50 1.12 4.15 -5.09
CA MET A 50 -0.13 4.88 -5.18
C MET A 50 0.12 6.39 -5.06
N LEU A 51 0.92 6.83 -4.11
CA LEU A 51 1.26 8.25 -3.97
C LEU A 51 2.02 8.83 -5.19
N LYS A 52 2.65 7.99 -6.03
CA LYS A 52 3.38 8.42 -7.25
C LYS A 52 2.55 8.27 -8.52
N ASN A 53 1.84 7.15 -8.68
CA ASN A 53 1.18 6.69 -9.89
C ASN A 53 -0.26 6.22 -9.64
N ALA A 54 -0.95 6.78 -8.63
CA ALA A 54 -2.37 6.49 -8.39
C ALA A 54 -3.20 6.79 -9.64
N GLN A 55 -4.08 5.86 -9.96
CA GLN A 55 -5.22 6.08 -10.84
C GLN A 55 -6.46 6.32 -9.98
N TYR A 56 -7.49 6.92 -10.57
CA TYR A 56 -8.70 7.29 -9.86
C TYR A 56 -9.91 6.78 -10.60
N ASN A 57 -10.85 6.17 -9.87
CA ASN A 57 -12.12 5.74 -10.44
C ASN A 57 -13.11 6.94 -10.51
N HIS A 58 -14.33 6.68 -10.97
CA HIS A 58 -15.39 7.70 -11.06
C HIS A 58 -15.79 8.29 -9.70
N GLU A 59 -15.53 7.58 -8.59
CA GLU A 59 -15.81 8.00 -7.22
C GLU A 59 -14.62 8.73 -6.57
N ASN A 60 -13.56 9.04 -7.32
CA ASN A 60 -12.29 9.62 -6.85
C ASN A 60 -11.51 8.74 -5.87
N GLN A 61 -11.79 7.45 -5.79
CA GLN A 61 -11.00 6.50 -5.02
C GLN A 61 -9.71 6.19 -5.78
N ALA A 62 -8.59 6.21 -5.06
CA ALA A 62 -7.27 5.93 -5.58
C ALA A 62 -7.05 4.41 -5.66
N PHE A 63 -6.56 3.96 -6.80
CA PHE A 63 -6.19 2.57 -7.02
C PHE A 63 -4.87 2.45 -7.80
N ILE A 64 -4.23 1.30 -7.68
CA ILE A 64 -3.05 0.90 -8.45
C ILE A 64 -3.30 -0.46 -9.11
N LYS A 65 -2.53 -0.81 -10.13
CA LYS A 65 -2.64 -2.12 -10.77
C LYS A 65 -1.66 -3.12 -10.15
N ASP A 66 -2.10 -4.35 -9.94
CA ASP A 66 -1.29 -5.42 -9.33
C ASP A 66 -0.04 -5.77 -10.15
N ASP A 67 -0.13 -5.73 -11.49
CA ASP A 67 1.00 -5.98 -12.41
C ASP A 67 1.91 -4.74 -12.58
N SER A 68 1.73 -3.70 -11.76
CA SER A 68 2.57 -2.50 -11.85
C SER A 68 4.03 -2.84 -11.46
N PRO A 69 5.00 -2.70 -12.37
CA PRO A 69 6.41 -3.01 -12.08
C PRO A 69 6.96 -2.15 -10.94
N ALA A 70 6.40 -0.96 -10.73
CA ALA A 70 6.75 -0.06 -9.64
C ALA A 70 6.50 -0.67 -8.25
N ILE A 71 5.51 -1.56 -8.10
CA ILE A 71 5.26 -2.27 -6.83
C ILE A 71 6.38 -3.25 -6.58
N ILE A 72 6.76 -4.02 -7.60
CA ILE A 72 7.86 -5.00 -7.53
C ILE A 72 9.18 -4.30 -7.19
N GLU A 73 9.48 -3.18 -7.85
CA GLU A 73 10.68 -2.39 -7.59
C GLU A 73 10.69 -1.79 -6.18
N SER A 74 9.57 -1.22 -5.75
CA SER A 74 9.43 -0.66 -4.40
C SER A 74 9.56 -1.73 -3.32
N LEU A 75 8.95 -2.90 -3.52
CA LEU A 75 9.09 -4.06 -2.65
C LEU A 75 10.52 -4.56 -2.57
N LYS A 76 11.22 -4.67 -3.70
CA LYS A 76 12.64 -5.08 -3.72
C LYS A 76 13.52 -4.08 -2.97
N ALA A 77 13.27 -2.78 -3.14
CA ALA A 77 14.00 -1.72 -2.45
C ALA A 77 13.75 -1.72 -0.93
N LEU A 78 12.50 -1.93 -0.51
CA LEU A 78 12.12 -1.91 0.91
C LEU A 78 12.44 -3.22 1.65
N ALA A 79 12.16 -4.37 1.04
CA ALA A 79 12.34 -5.67 1.66
C ALA A 79 13.79 -6.19 1.58
N ASN A 80 14.66 -5.56 0.78
CA ASN A 80 16.05 -5.95 0.53
C ASN A 80 16.23 -7.48 0.28
N LYS A 81 15.24 -8.10 -0.36
CA LYS A 81 15.15 -9.54 -0.62
C LYS A 81 14.77 -9.79 -2.07
N LYS A 82 15.08 -10.99 -2.57
CA LYS A 82 14.54 -11.51 -3.84
C LYS A 82 13.05 -11.81 -3.66
N VAL A 83 12.22 -10.83 -4.02
CA VAL A 83 10.77 -10.95 -4.07
C VAL A 83 10.37 -11.38 -5.49
N ASP A 84 9.75 -12.54 -5.60
CA ASP A 84 9.25 -13.15 -6.84
C ASP A 84 7.74 -12.90 -6.98
N ARG A 85 7.19 -12.95 -8.21
CA ARG A 85 5.76 -12.66 -8.46
C ARG A 85 4.82 -13.51 -7.58
N GLU A 86 5.14 -14.78 -7.35
CA GLU A 86 4.36 -15.67 -6.49
C GLU A 86 4.32 -15.20 -5.03
N LYS A 87 5.43 -14.68 -4.51
CA LYS A 87 5.46 -14.12 -3.14
C LYS A 87 4.63 -12.84 -3.04
N ILE A 88 4.68 -12.00 -4.09
CA ILE A 88 3.89 -10.76 -4.13
C ILE A 88 2.40 -11.08 -4.10
N ALA A 89 1.97 -12.08 -4.89
CA ALA A 89 0.59 -12.57 -4.84
C ALA A 89 0.22 -13.07 -3.44
N GLY A 90 1.11 -13.80 -2.77
CA GLY A 90 0.92 -14.19 -1.36
C GLY A 90 0.77 -13.00 -0.42
N TYR A 91 1.59 -11.96 -0.58
CA TYR A 91 1.47 -10.74 0.22
C TYR A 91 0.16 -10.01 -0.02
N PHE A 92 -0.33 -9.94 -1.27
CA PHE A 92 -1.61 -9.32 -1.55
C PHE A 92 -2.78 -10.08 -0.92
N ASN A 93 -2.77 -11.41 -0.99
CA ASN A 93 -3.77 -12.23 -0.30
C ASN A 93 -3.78 -11.94 1.20
N GLU A 94 -2.61 -11.89 1.84
CA GLU A 94 -2.51 -11.59 3.26
C GLU A 94 -2.96 -10.15 3.58
N LEU A 95 -2.63 -9.17 2.73
CA LEU A 95 -3.09 -7.80 2.89
C LEU A 95 -4.63 -7.72 2.83
N GLU A 96 -5.25 -8.47 1.93
CA GLU A 96 -6.70 -8.54 1.80
C GLU A 96 -7.34 -9.23 3.02
N GLU A 97 -6.76 -10.34 3.49
CA GLU A 97 -7.19 -11.04 4.71
C GLU A 97 -7.10 -10.15 5.96
N ASN A 98 -6.18 -9.19 5.98
CA ASN A 98 -6.01 -8.21 7.07
C ASN A 98 -6.80 -6.91 6.81
N GLU A 99 -7.68 -6.88 5.82
CA GLU A 99 -8.48 -5.71 5.44
C GLU A 99 -7.63 -4.44 5.20
N LEU A 100 -6.40 -4.61 4.71
CA LEU A 100 -5.48 -3.52 4.37
C LEU A 100 -5.60 -3.08 2.92
N ILE A 101 -6.04 -3.98 2.04
CA ILE A 101 -6.33 -3.69 0.64
C ILE A 101 -7.67 -4.29 0.25
N GLU A 102 -8.16 -3.86 -0.90
CA GLU A 102 -9.32 -4.44 -1.57
C GLU A 102 -8.97 -4.64 -3.04
N HIS A 103 -9.07 -5.89 -3.53
CA HIS A 103 -8.92 -6.18 -4.95
C HIS A 103 -10.26 -6.12 -5.67
N GLN A 104 -10.33 -5.31 -6.74
CA GLN A 104 -11.38 -5.40 -7.74
C GLN A 104 -10.77 -5.72 -9.11
N GLY A 105 -10.76 -7.00 -9.46
CA GLY A 105 -10.14 -7.48 -10.69
C GLY A 105 -8.61 -7.29 -10.66
N ARG A 106 -8.10 -6.29 -11.40
CA ARG A 106 -6.67 -5.91 -11.40
C ARG A 106 -6.38 -4.63 -10.63
N ASP A 107 -7.43 -3.99 -10.13
CA ASP A 107 -7.33 -2.71 -9.44
C ASP A 107 -7.26 -2.97 -7.94
N ILE A 108 -6.17 -2.50 -7.34
CA ILE A 108 -5.88 -2.59 -5.91
C ILE A 108 -6.20 -1.26 -5.27
N TYR A 109 -7.17 -1.28 -4.38
CA TYR A 109 -7.52 -0.15 -3.54
C TYR A 109 -6.87 -0.33 -2.17
N LEU A 110 -6.17 0.69 -1.69
CA LEU A 110 -5.55 0.63 -0.37
C LEU A 110 -6.50 1.21 0.66
N ARG A 111 -6.62 0.52 1.79
CA ARG A 111 -7.35 1.02 2.96
C ARG A 111 -6.41 1.86 3.81
N ARG A 112 -6.90 3.02 4.23
CA ARG A 112 -6.18 3.96 5.08
C ARG A 112 -6.08 3.40 6.49
N ILE A 113 -4.85 3.30 6.98
CA ILE A 113 -4.56 3.00 8.39
C ILE A 113 -4.70 4.30 9.17
N VAL A 114 -5.49 4.27 10.24
CA VAL A 114 -6.02 5.45 10.93
C VAL A 114 -5.06 5.90 12.02
N ASP A 115 -3.86 6.31 11.63
CA ASP A 115 -3.03 7.23 12.42
C ASP A 115 -2.08 7.95 11.46
N ILE A 116 -2.61 8.99 10.82
CA ILE A 116 -1.83 9.95 10.03
C ILE A 116 -1.96 11.30 10.72
N PHE A 117 -1.59 11.40 12.00
CA PHE A 117 -1.47 12.67 12.71
C PHE A 117 -0.33 12.65 13.72
#